data_AF-A0A358IHX0-F1
#
_entry.id   AF-A0A358IHX0-F1
#
_cell.length_a   1.000
_cell.length_b   1.000
_cell.length_c   1.000
_cell.angle_alpha   90.00
_cell.angle_beta   90.00
_cell.angle_gamma   90.00
#
_symmetry.space_group_name_H-M   'P 1'
#
loop_
_entity.id
_entity.type
_entity.pdbx_description
1 polymer ?
#
loop_
_entity_poly.entity_id
_entity_poly.type
_entity_poly.pdbx_seq_one_letter_code
_entity_poly.pdbx_strand_id
1 'polypeptide(L)'
;WGQVDPIFSKDLSFYVFWLPVLDAAVVYTLVVTFLVLALTAAVYAAAGGATLGSGRFRLSEEARRHLGVILASVLLLLAARWYLSGFGLLINGNSAVQGIFGFADSEARLPALQTMSIVAIGAAAAILWGSWRNRPAAVAGAFGAVIIGGALITNLYPSVVQSFRVEPNELERETPFILQNMEFTRLAYGIDEKSLERRPFDFDASAPIDWGEAAEQFSGLPIWGSGTGAPLLTTYREVEARFQYYDFDRVSIDRYHTDDGLVPVTIAVRHVDPTGIPDQNWQNLHLRERYVAGLGAVASAANSRTAEGRPEMLLRGLPPETLKSSVGSVPLQLD
;
A
#
# COMPACT_ATOMS: atom_id res chain seq x y z
N TRP A 1 10.73 3.11 -27.75
CA TRP A 1 10.16 4.38 -27.26
C TRP A 1 11.13 5.55 -27.44
N GLY A 2 12.38 5.29 -27.87
CA GLY A 2 13.35 6.34 -28.22
C GLY A 2 14.04 6.97 -27.01
N GLN A 3 13.66 6.54 -25.81
CA GLN A 3 14.21 7.01 -24.54
C GLN A 3 14.82 5.83 -23.79
N VAL A 4 16.05 6.02 -23.34
CA VAL A 4 16.85 5.00 -22.67
C VAL A 4 17.01 5.31 -21.20
N ASP A 5 17.08 4.28 -20.38
CA ASP A 5 17.39 4.42 -18.98
C ASP A 5 18.90 4.72 -18.78
N PRO A 6 19.26 5.51 -17.76
CA PRO A 6 20.63 6.00 -17.54
C PRO A 6 21.55 4.97 -16.88
N ILE A 7 21.03 3.89 -16.31
CA ILE A 7 21.81 2.89 -15.54
C ILE A 7 22.24 1.73 -16.43
N PHE A 8 21.31 1.20 -17.22
CA PHE A 8 21.49 0.02 -18.08
C PHE A 8 21.43 0.33 -19.58
N SER A 9 21.12 1.58 -19.97
CA SER A 9 21.00 1.98 -21.38
C SER A 9 19.99 1.13 -22.16
N LYS A 10 18.91 0.68 -21.50
CA LYS A 10 17.79 -0.03 -22.13
C LYS A 10 16.67 0.94 -22.47
N ASP A 11 16.03 0.74 -23.61
CA ASP A 11 14.85 1.51 -24.00
C ASP A 11 13.69 1.24 -23.02
N LEU A 12 12.88 2.27 -22.72
CA LEU A 12 11.73 2.15 -21.81
C LEU A 12 10.76 1.02 -22.19
N SER A 13 10.65 0.67 -23.47
CA SER A 13 9.84 -0.47 -23.92
C SER A 13 10.28 -1.81 -23.33
N PHE A 14 11.56 -1.98 -22.98
CA PHE A 14 12.04 -3.19 -22.30
C PHE A 14 11.37 -3.36 -20.94
N TYR A 15 11.31 -2.28 -20.14
CA TYR A 15 10.74 -2.30 -18.80
C TYR A 15 9.22 -2.51 -18.81
N VAL A 16 8.52 -1.95 -19.79
CA VAL A 16 7.06 -2.05 -19.89
C VAL A 16 6.61 -3.39 -20.47
N PHE A 17 7.27 -3.90 -21.51
CA PHE A 17 6.80 -5.07 -22.25
C PHE A 17 7.57 -6.35 -21.94
N TRP A 18 8.91 -6.28 -21.91
CA TRP A 18 9.74 -7.48 -21.85
C TRP A 18 10.04 -7.93 -20.44
N LEU A 19 10.36 -6.99 -19.54
CA LEU A 19 10.74 -7.31 -18.17
C LEU A 19 9.65 -8.10 -17.42
N PRO A 20 8.34 -7.73 -17.47
CA PRO A 20 7.30 -8.50 -16.80
C PRO A 20 7.16 -9.92 -17.37
N VAL A 21 7.30 -10.09 -18.68
CA VAL A 21 7.22 -11.38 -19.36
C VAL A 21 8.41 -12.28 -18.99
N LEU A 22 9.62 -11.73 -19.01
CA LEU A 22 10.84 -12.45 -18.65
C LEU A 22 10.84 -12.85 -17.17
N ASP A 23 10.45 -11.95 -16.27
CA ASP A 23 10.38 -12.23 -14.85
C ASP A 23 9.32 -13.31 -14.56
N ALA A 24 8.12 -13.17 -15.13
CA ALA A 24 7.07 -14.18 -15.01
C ALA A 24 7.49 -15.55 -15.57
N ALA A 25 8.17 -15.58 -16.72
CA ALA A 25 8.67 -16.82 -17.32
C ALA A 25 9.74 -17.49 -16.43
N VAL A 26 10.67 -16.72 -15.87
CA VAL A 26 11.71 -17.24 -14.96
C VAL A 26 11.08 -17.76 -13.67
N VAL A 27 10.16 -17.02 -13.06
CA VAL A 27 9.47 -17.45 -11.83
C VAL A 27 8.64 -18.71 -12.08
N TYR A 28 7.86 -18.75 -13.17
CA TYR A 28 7.10 -19.93 -13.56
C TYR A 28 8.00 -21.15 -13.75
N THR A 29 9.09 -20.99 -14.52
CA THR A 29 10.03 -22.08 -14.79
C THR A 29 10.74 -22.54 -13.52
N LEU A 30 11.10 -21.62 -12.62
CA LEU A 30 11.68 -21.93 -11.31
C LEU A 30 10.72 -22.77 -10.46
N VAL A 31 9.45 -22.38 -10.36
CA VAL A 31 8.44 -23.14 -9.61
C VAL A 31 8.26 -24.54 -10.18
N VAL A 32 8.08 -24.65 -11.51
CA VAL A 32 7.94 -25.96 -12.18
C VAL A 32 9.17 -26.83 -11.96
N THR A 33 10.38 -26.26 -12.10
CA THR A 33 11.64 -26.99 -11.90
C THR A 33 11.80 -27.46 -10.46
N PHE A 34 11.39 -26.65 -9.48
CA PHE A 34 11.39 -27.02 -8.07
C PHE A 34 10.37 -28.13 -7.77
N LEU A 35 9.18 -28.10 -8.36
CA LEU A 35 8.20 -29.18 -8.24
C LEU A 35 8.73 -30.49 -8.86
N VAL A 36 9.39 -30.41 -10.02
CA VAL A 36 10.06 -31.56 -10.65
C VAL A 36 11.17 -32.10 -9.75
N LEU A 37 11.97 -31.22 -9.12
CA LEU A 37 13.00 -31.61 -8.16
C LEU A 37 12.40 -32.38 -6.98
N ALA A 38 11.33 -31.84 -6.37
CA ALA A 38 10.65 -32.43 -5.22
C ALA A 38 10.03 -33.79 -5.57
N LEU A 39 9.33 -33.88 -6.71
CA LEU A 39 8.73 -35.12 -7.18
C LEU A 39 9.80 -36.18 -7.49
N THR A 40 10.86 -35.78 -8.20
CA THR A 40 11.98 -36.69 -8.54
C THR A 40 12.68 -37.19 -7.28
N ALA A 41 12.90 -36.31 -6.29
CA ALA A 41 13.46 -36.70 -5.00
C ALA A 41 12.55 -37.68 -4.25
N ALA A 42 11.23 -37.45 -4.25
CA ALA A 42 10.26 -38.35 -3.63
C ALA A 42 10.22 -39.72 -4.31
N VAL A 43 10.26 -39.77 -5.64
CA VAL A 43 10.33 -41.03 -6.40
C VAL A 43 11.59 -41.81 -6.06
N TYR A 44 12.77 -41.16 -6.03
CA TYR A 44 14.01 -41.85 -5.64
C TYR A 44 14.00 -42.30 -4.18
N ALA A 45 13.37 -41.54 -3.28
CA ALA A 45 13.22 -41.95 -1.89
C ALA A 45 12.32 -43.20 -1.77
N ALA A 46 11.19 -43.23 -2.47
CA ALA A 46 10.26 -44.37 -2.47
C ALA A 46 10.83 -45.61 -3.17
N ALA A 47 11.58 -45.43 -4.25
CA ALA A 47 12.21 -46.51 -5.01
C ALA A 47 13.48 -47.10 -4.35
N GLY A 48 13.87 -46.63 -3.15
CA GLY A 48 15.07 -47.09 -2.46
C GLY A 48 16.38 -46.57 -3.03
N GLY A 49 16.33 -45.56 -3.92
CA GLY A 49 17.50 -44.86 -4.45
C GLY A 49 18.24 -44.00 -3.41
N ALA A 50 17.63 -43.81 -2.24
CA ALA A 50 18.22 -43.23 -1.05
C ALA A 50 18.23 -44.27 0.07
N THR A 51 19.42 -44.77 0.43
CA THR A 51 19.57 -45.72 1.55
C THR A 51 20.20 -45.02 2.74
N LEU A 52 19.61 -45.21 3.92
CA LEU A 52 20.16 -44.76 5.19
C LEU A 52 20.82 -45.95 5.89
N GLY A 53 22.08 -46.19 5.57
CA GLY A 53 22.89 -47.26 6.17
C GLY A 53 24.03 -46.69 7.00
N SER A 54 24.22 -47.19 8.23
CA SER A 54 25.35 -46.83 9.13
C SER A 54 25.55 -45.32 9.31
N GLY A 55 24.47 -44.54 9.49
CA GLY A 55 24.54 -43.09 9.68
C GLY A 55 24.97 -42.26 8.46
N ARG A 56 25.07 -42.87 7.27
CA ARG A 56 25.45 -42.18 6.03
C ARG A 56 24.34 -42.30 5.00
N PHE A 57 23.80 -41.16 4.58
CA PHE A 57 22.86 -41.07 3.46
C PHE A 57 23.62 -41.35 2.15
N ARG A 58 23.22 -42.38 1.42
CA ARG A 58 23.79 -42.72 0.11
C ARG A 58 22.70 -42.68 -0.95
N LEU A 59 22.95 -41.86 -1.96
CA LEU A 59 22.16 -41.83 -3.20
C LEU A 59 22.79 -42.76 -4.23
N SER A 60 21.97 -43.42 -5.05
CA SER A 60 22.47 -44.10 -6.26
C SER A 60 23.16 -43.09 -7.20
N GLU A 61 24.03 -43.58 -8.08
CA GLU A 61 24.77 -42.73 -9.02
C GLU A 61 23.83 -41.97 -9.97
N GLU A 62 22.79 -42.67 -10.43
CA GLU A 62 21.74 -42.13 -11.29
C GLU A 62 20.94 -41.06 -10.56
N ALA A 63 20.49 -41.35 -9.32
CA ALA A 63 19.73 -40.40 -8.51
C ALA A 63 20.55 -39.14 -8.21
N ARG A 64 21.81 -39.31 -7.83
CA ARG A 64 22.72 -38.19 -7.52
C ARG A 64 22.93 -37.28 -8.72
N ARG A 65 23.21 -37.84 -9.91
CA ARG A 65 23.42 -37.05 -11.13
C ARG A 65 22.13 -36.36 -11.57
N HIS A 66 21.01 -37.08 -11.59
CA HIS A 66 19.72 -36.55 -12.03
C HIS A 66 19.25 -35.40 -11.13
N LEU A 67 19.25 -35.60 -9.80
CA LEU A 67 18.92 -34.54 -8.84
C LEU A 67 19.92 -33.38 -8.89
N GLY A 68 21.20 -33.67 -9.12
CA GLY A 68 22.25 -32.67 -9.31
C GLY A 68 22.02 -31.76 -10.51
N VAL A 69 21.57 -32.31 -11.64
CA VAL A 69 21.21 -31.52 -12.83
C VAL A 69 20.03 -30.61 -12.53
N ILE A 70 18.96 -31.15 -11.98
CA ILE A 70 17.76 -30.36 -11.68
C ILE A 70 18.09 -29.24 -10.67
N LEU A 71 18.87 -29.55 -9.62
CA LEU A 71 19.29 -28.56 -8.63
C LEU A 71 20.19 -27.48 -9.23
N ALA A 72 21.10 -27.83 -10.14
CA ALA A 72 21.90 -26.85 -10.87
C ALA A 72 21.02 -25.96 -11.76
N SER A 73 20.01 -26.52 -12.43
CA SER A 73 19.03 -25.75 -13.20
C SER A 73 18.26 -24.75 -12.32
N VAL A 74 17.86 -25.14 -11.10
CA VAL A 74 17.26 -24.22 -10.12
C VAL A 74 18.18 -23.04 -9.82
N LEU A 75 19.48 -23.29 -9.61
CA LEU A 75 20.45 -22.23 -9.34
C LEU A 75 20.67 -21.30 -10.55
N LEU A 76 20.67 -21.83 -11.78
CA LEU A 76 20.76 -21.01 -12.99
C LEU A 76 19.52 -20.12 -13.16
N LEU A 77 18.33 -20.64 -12.86
CA LEU A 77 17.10 -19.84 -12.87
C LEU A 77 17.12 -18.77 -11.78
N LEU A 78 17.68 -19.07 -10.61
CA LEU A 78 17.88 -18.08 -9.55
C LEU A 78 18.88 -16.99 -9.97
N ALA A 79 19.96 -17.36 -10.67
CA ALA A 79 20.91 -16.40 -11.23
C ALA A 79 20.25 -15.47 -12.25
N ALA A 80 19.41 -16.02 -13.14
CA ALA A 80 18.62 -15.25 -14.09
C ALA A 80 17.64 -14.31 -13.37
N ARG A 81 16.99 -14.78 -12.32
CA ARG A 81 16.09 -13.96 -11.49
C ARG A 81 16.82 -12.80 -10.83
N TRP A 82 17.99 -13.02 -10.23
CA TRP A 82 18.77 -11.93 -9.62
C TRP A 82 19.27 -10.92 -10.65
N TYR A 83 19.66 -11.38 -11.84
CA TYR A 83 20.00 -10.51 -12.95
C TYR A 83 18.80 -9.63 -13.37
N LEU A 84 17.62 -10.24 -13.54
CA LEU A 84 16.39 -9.52 -13.88
C LEU A 84 15.92 -8.56 -12.78
N SER A 85 16.12 -8.94 -11.51
CA SER A 85 15.76 -8.14 -10.34
C SER A 85 16.48 -6.79 -10.34
N GLY A 86 17.69 -6.71 -10.93
CA GLY A 86 18.41 -5.45 -11.10
C GLY A 86 17.65 -4.43 -11.96
N PHE A 87 16.96 -4.87 -13.01
CA PHE A 87 16.11 -4.00 -13.82
C PHE A 87 14.81 -3.63 -13.10
N GLY A 88 14.22 -4.59 -12.36
CA GLY A 88 13.03 -4.34 -11.54
C GLY A 88 13.28 -3.34 -10.40
N LEU A 89 14.53 -3.22 -9.95
CA LEU A 89 14.94 -2.26 -8.94
C LEU A 89 14.73 -0.80 -9.38
N LEU A 90 14.91 -0.49 -10.67
CA LEU A 90 14.66 0.85 -11.21
C LEU A 90 13.19 1.26 -11.17
N ILE A 91 12.28 0.28 -11.24
CA ILE A 91 10.83 0.52 -11.24
C ILE A 91 10.32 0.66 -9.81
N ASN A 92 10.76 -0.22 -8.91
CA ASN A 92 10.19 -0.32 -7.57
C ASN A 92 10.91 0.54 -6.53
N GLY A 93 12.23 0.71 -6.66
CA GLY A 93 13.05 1.48 -5.71
C GLY A 93 13.03 0.98 -4.27
N ASN A 94 14.02 1.39 -3.46
CA ASN A 94 13.99 1.21 -2.00
C ASN A 94 14.54 2.44 -1.26
N SER A 95 14.51 3.62 -1.87
CA SER A 95 14.80 4.87 -1.17
C SER A 95 13.76 5.15 -0.07
N ALA A 96 14.09 6.06 0.86
CA ALA A 96 13.16 6.54 1.88
C ALA A 96 11.89 7.17 1.27
N VAL A 97 12.02 7.74 0.06
CA VAL A 97 10.85 8.08 -0.75
C VAL A 97 10.41 6.81 -1.47
N GLN A 98 9.33 6.20 -0.93
CA GLN A 98 8.80 4.93 -1.41
C GLN A 98 8.59 4.95 -2.94
N GLY A 99 9.09 3.92 -3.62
CA GLY A 99 8.95 3.81 -5.08
C GLY A 99 10.11 4.38 -5.89
N ILE A 100 11.11 5.01 -5.25
CA ILE A 100 12.21 5.68 -5.96
C ILE A 100 13.51 4.88 -5.82
N PHE A 101 14.18 4.66 -6.96
CA PHE A 101 15.53 4.10 -7.03
C PHE A 101 16.52 5.08 -6.38
N GLY A 102 17.24 4.66 -5.35
CA GLY A 102 18.12 5.55 -4.58
C GLY A 102 19.63 5.22 -4.64
N PHE A 103 20.42 5.96 -3.87
CA PHE A 103 21.88 5.79 -3.80
C PHE A 103 22.30 4.39 -3.34
N ALA A 104 21.66 3.85 -2.31
CA ALA A 104 21.97 2.49 -1.86
C ALA A 104 21.53 1.43 -2.88
N ASP A 105 20.51 1.72 -3.70
CA ASP A 105 20.10 0.83 -4.77
C ASP A 105 21.17 0.75 -5.87
N SER A 106 21.72 1.90 -6.29
CA SER A 106 22.77 1.97 -7.30
C SER A 106 24.10 1.40 -6.84
N GLU A 107 24.54 1.76 -5.64
CA GLU A 107 25.92 1.51 -5.17
C GLU A 107 26.04 0.23 -4.35
N ALA A 108 24.94 -0.30 -3.81
CA ALA A 108 24.98 -1.49 -2.96
C ALA A 108 24.08 -2.63 -3.45
N ARG A 109 22.78 -2.39 -3.64
CA ARG A 109 21.84 -3.46 -4.01
C ARG A 109 22.10 -3.99 -5.41
N LEU A 110 22.37 -3.11 -6.37
CA LEU A 110 22.61 -3.54 -7.73
C LEU A 110 23.89 -4.40 -7.86
N PRO A 111 25.05 -3.98 -7.31
CA PRO A 111 26.24 -4.84 -7.24
C PRO A 111 26.00 -6.15 -6.48
N ALA A 112 25.23 -6.12 -5.40
CA ALA A 112 24.87 -7.32 -4.63
C ALA A 112 24.09 -8.33 -5.48
N LEU A 113 23.07 -7.88 -6.22
CA LEU A 113 22.29 -8.73 -7.13
C LEU A 113 23.15 -9.31 -8.26
N GLN A 114 24.02 -8.50 -8.87
CA GLN A 114 24.94 -8.96 -9.91
C GLN A 114 25.94 -10.00 -9.39
N THR A 115 26.52 -9.75 -8.21
CA THR A 115 27.43 -10.67 -7.54
C THR A 115 26.74 -12.00 -7.25
N MET A 116 25.51 -11.96 -6.74
CA MET A 116 24.72 -13.15 -6.46
C MET A 116 24.35 -13.93 -7.72
N SER A 117 24.05 -13.25 -8.82
CA SER A 117 23.84 -13.90 -10.12
C SER A 117 25.08 -14.69 -10.55
N ILE A 118 26.28 -14.10 -10.47
CA ILE A 118 27.55 -14.77 -10.82
C ILE A 118 27.85 -15.95 -9.87
N VAL A 119 27.67 -15.76 -8.56
CA VAL A 119 27.89 -16.81 -7.56
C VAL A 119 26.92 -17.98 -7.78
N ALA A 120 25.66 -17.73 -8.13
CA ALA A 120 24.70 -18.80 -8.43
C ALA A 120 25.11 -19.59 -9.68
N ILE A 121 25.63 -18.95 -10.72
CA ILE A 121 26.18 -19.64 -11.91
C ILE A 121 27.37 -20.53 -11.51
N GLY A 122 28.31 -20.00 -10.72
CA GLY A 122 29.46 -20.77 -10.22
C GLY A 122 29.03 -21.94 -9.32
N ALA A 123 28.03 -21.73 -8.47
CA ALA A 123 27.47 -22.75 -7.60
C ALA A 123 26.75 -23.84 -8.41
N ALA A 124 26.02 -23.50 -9.47
CA ALA A 124 25.41 -24.47 -10.39
C ALA A 124 26.48 -25.38 -11.00
N ALA A 125 27.59 -24.82 -11.49
CA ALA A 125 28.71 -25.59 -12.01
C ALA A 125 29.36 -26.49 -10.94
N ALA A 126 29.54 -25.99 -9.72
CA ALA A 126 30.05 -26.76 -8.59
C ALA A 126 29.13 -27.91 -8.19
N ILE A 127 27.80 -27.72 -8.22
CA ILE A 127 26.81 -28.77 -7.97
C ILE A 127 26.86 -29.85 -9.04
N LEU A 128 26.94 -29.49 -10.32
CA LEU A 128 27.09 -30.46 -11.41
C LEU A 128 28.37 -31.27 -11.22
N TRP A 129 29.51 -30.60 -11.03
CA TRP A 129 30.78 -31.29 -10.82
C TRP A 129 30.76 -32.19 -9.57
N GLY A 130 30.24 -31.70 -8.45
CA GLY A 130 30.13 -32.44 -7.20
C GLY A 130 29.22 -33.67 -7.32
N SER A 131 28.12 -33.54 -8.06
CA SER A 131 27.19 -34.63 -8.35
C SER A 131 27.80 -35.70 -9.25
N TRP A 132 28.65 -35.33 -10.21
CA TRP A 132 29.37 -36.30 -11.05
C TRP A 132 30.53 -36.99 -10.32
N ARG A 133 31.24 -36.27 -9.45
CA ARG A 133 32.41 -36.77 -8.72
C ARG A 133 32.10 -37.39 -7.36
N ASN A 134 30.82 -37.57 -7.02
CA ASN A 134 30.35 -38.09 -5.73
C ASN A 134 30.89 -37.30 -4.53
N ARG A 135 30.86 -35.97 -4.61
CA ARG A 135 31.30 -35.07 -3.53
C ARG A 135 30.11 -34.30 -2.94
N PRO A 136 29.31 -34.93 -2.04
CA PRO A 136 28.12 -34.29 -1.47
C PRO A 136 28.45 -33.02 -0.67
N ALA A 137 29.66 -32.92 -0.09
CA ALA A 137 30.12 -31.71 0.59
C ALA A 137 30.27 -30.51 -0.37
N ALA A 138 30.68 -30.74 -1.62
CA ALA A 138 30.76 -29.68 -2.63
C ALA A 138 29.38 -29.19 -3.04
N VAL A 139 28.41 -30.11 -3.17
CA VAL A 139 27.01 -29.78 -3.47
C VAL A 139 26.39 -28.99 -2.32
N ALA A 140 26.52 -29.47 -1.09
CA ALA A 140 26.00 -28.82 0.10
C ALA A 140 26.66 -27.44 0.33
N GLY A 141 27.97 -27.34 0.14
CA GLY A 141 28.70 -26.07 0.26
C GLY A 141 28.28 -25.05 -0.79
N ALA A 142 28.14 -25.46 -2.06
CA ALA A 142 27.70 -24.58 -3.14
C ALA A 142 26.26 -24.09 -2.92
N PHE A 143 25.34 -24.99 -2.57
CA PHE A 143 23.96 -24.62 -2.26
C PHE A 143 23.87 -23.72 -1.02
N GLY A 144 24.57 -24.07 0.05
CA GLY A 144 24.64 -23.27 1.28
C GLY A 144 25.22 -21.88 1.04
N ALA A 145 26.25 -21.76 0.20
CA ALA A 145 26.84 -20.47 -0.17
C ALA A 145 25.84 -19.56 -0.89
N VAL A 146 24.97 -20.10 -1.75
CA VAL A 146 23.92 -19.32 -2.42
C VAL A 146 22.83 -18.88 -1.43
N ILE A 147 22.39 -19.76 -0.53
CA ILE A 147 21.33 -19.42 0.44
C ILE A 147 21.82 -18.40 1.47
N ILE A 148 22.97 -18.66 2.10
CA ILE A 148 23.56 -17.79 3.11
C ILE A 148 24.05 -16.50 2.46
N GLY A 149 24.79 -16.63 1.35
CA GLY A 149 25.29 -15.48 0.59
C GLY A 149 24.16 -14.62 0.07
N GLY A 150 23.07 -15.21 -0.43
CA GLY A 150 21.88 -14.48 -0.84
C GLY A 150 21.33 -13.65 0.30
N ALA A 151 21.04 -14.25 1.46
CA ALA A 151 20.52 -13.52 2.61
C ALA A 151 21.45 -12.38 3.08
N LEU A 152 22.76 -12.64 3.22
CA LEU A 152 23.72 -11.64 3.69
C LEU A 152 23.97 -10.54 2.65
N ILE A 153 24.31 -10.90 1.41
CA ILE A 153 24.77 -9.94 0.41
C ILE A 153 23.61 -9.07 -0.09
N THR A 154 22.39 -9.62 -0.25
CA THR A 154 21.26 -8.82 -0.76
C THR A 154 20.56 -7.99 0.31
N ASN A 155 20.70 -8.31 1.60
CA ASN A 155 20.04 -7.57 2.69
C ASN A 155 21.03 -6.81 3.57
N LEU A 156 22.01 -7.50 4.16
CA LEU A 156 22.91 -6.90 5.14
C LEU A 156 23.79 -5.82 4.52
N TYR A 157 24.44 -6.11 3.39
CA TYR A 157 25.36 -5.15 2.76
C TYR A 157 24.67 -3.83 2.35
N PRO A 158 23.52 -3.85 1.65
CA PRO A 158 22.76 -2.63 1.38
C PRO A 158 22.30 -1.88 2.62
N SER A 159 21.86 -2.58 3.67
CA SER A 159 21.47 -1.93 4.93
C SER A 159 22.64 -1.21 5.59
N VAL A 160 23.85 -1.79 5.57
CA VAL A 160 25.04 -1.10 6.08
C VAL A 160 25.33 0.15 5.23
N VAL A 161 25.27 0.05 3.91
CA VAL A 161 25.50 1.23 3.06
C VAL A 161 24.45 2.31 3.29
N GLN A 162 23.18 1.94 3.46
CA GLN A 162 22.10 2.87 3.77
C GLN A 162 22.40 3.63 5.08
N SER A 163 22.61 2.92 6.18
CA SER A 163 22.75 3.55 7.49
C SER A 163 24.06 4.33 7.68
N PHE A 164 25.15 3.93 7.04
CA PHE A 164 26.45 4.57 7.22
C PHE A 164 26.84 5.57 6.13
N ARG A 165 26.25 5.49 4.93
CA ARG A 165 26.60 6.39 3.80
C ARG A 165 25.44 7.25 3.30
N VAL A 166 24.19 6.80 3.43
CA VAL A 166 23.01 7.53 2.94
C VAL A 166 22.38 8.35 4.04
N GLU A 167 21.92 7.72 5.13
CA GLU A 167 21.21 8.39 6.23
C GLU A 167 21.96 9.60 6.82
N PRO A 168 23.30 9.62 6.97
CA PRO A 168 24.00 10.78 7.51
C PRO A 168 23.95 12.04 6.62
N ASN A 169 23.74 11.87 5.31
CA ASN A 169 23.67 12.97 4.35
C ASN A 169 22.72 12.61 3.20
N GLU A 170 21.48 12.32 3.58
CA GLU A 170 20.47 11.75 2.67
C GLU A 170 20.11 12.72 1.54
N LEU A 171 19.95 14.01 1.86
CA LEU A 171 19.59 15.04 0.89
C LEU A 171 20.58 15.07 -0.27
N GLU A 172 21.89 15.16 0.00
CA GLU A 172 22.89 15.23 -1.08
C GLU A 172 22.98 13.91 -1.87
N ARG A 173 22.86 12.77 -1.19
CA ARG A 173 23.01 11.43 -1.80
C ARG A 173 21.81 11.04 -2.66
N GLU A 174 20.60 11.37 -2.24
CA GLU A 174 19.36 10.97 -2.91
C GLU A 174 18.88 12.01 -3.94
N THR A 175 19.26 13.29 -3.82
CA THR A 175 18.81 14.37 -4.73
C THR A 175 18.98 14.01 -6.21
N PRO A 176 20.14 13.53 -6.69
CA PRO A 176 20.31 13.20 -8.11
C PRO A 176 19.30 12.16 -8.61
N PHE A 177 18.98 11.15 -7.80
CA PHE A 177 18.04 10.10 -8.15
C PHE A 177 16.59 10.58 -8.10
N ILE A 178 16.24 11.42 -7.13
CA ILE A 178 14.93 12.06 -7.04
C ILE A 178 14.68 12.95 -8.26
N LEU A 179 15.64 13.79 -8.63
CA LEU A 179 15.53 14.67 -9.81
C LEU A 179 15.33 13.86 -11.10
N GLN A 180 16.04 12.74 -11.23
CA GLN A 180 15.88 11.84 -12.35
C GLN A 180 14.50 11.16 -12.36
N ASN A 181 14.02 10.70 -11.22
CA ASN A 181 12.66 10.15 -11.10
C ASN A 181 11.59 11.20 -11.46
N MET A 182 11.77 12.45 -11.03
CA MET A 182 10.90 13.56 -11.40
C MET A 182 10.91 13.83 -12.91
N GLU A 183 12.08 13.78 -13.56
CA GLU A 183 12.19 13.93 -15.02
C GLU A 183 11.42 12.84 -15.77
N PHE A 184 11.64 11.57 -15.42
CA PHE A 184 10.94 10.44 -16.05
C PHE A 184 9.45 10.43 -15.74
N THR A 185 9.04 10.86 -14.55
CA THR A 185 7.62 11.00 -14.19
C THR A 185 6.95 12.10 -15.01
N ARG A 186 7.57 13.28 -15.14
CA ARG A 186 7.04 14.37 -15.97
C ARG A 186 6.91 13.96 -17.42
N LEU A 187 7.92 13.28 -17.95
CA LEU A 187 7.89 12.71 -19.29
C LEU A 187 6.72 11.72 -19.45
N ALA A 188 6.53 10.79 -18.51
CA ALA A 188 5.46 9.80 -18.58
C ALA A 188 4.06 10.42 -18.57
N TYR A 189 3.86 11.50 -17.80
CA TYR A 189 2.60 12.25 -17.76
C TYR A 189 2.47 13.28 -18.90
N GLY A 190 3.49 13.46 -19.74
CA GLY A 190 3.50 14.48 -20.78
C GLY A 190 3.41 15.90 -20.22
N ILE A 191 3.97 16.14 -19.04
CA ILE A 191 4.04 17.46 -18.38
C ILE A 191 5.49 17.95 -18.25
N ASP A 192 6.38 17.43 -19.10
CA ASP A 192 7.72 17.96 -19.19
C ASP A 192 7.69 19.38 -19.78
N GLU A 193 8.76 20.15 -19.57
CA GLU A 193 8.79 21.55 -19.97
C GLU A 193 8.60 21.76 -21.47
N LYS A 194 8.85 20.74 -22.31
CA LYS A 194 8.70 20.84 -23.77
C LYS A 194 7.28 20.54 -24.23
N SER A 195 6.49 19.80 -23.45
CA SER A 195 5.10 19.46 -23.75
C SER A 195 4.09 20.46 -23.17
N LEU A 196 4.49 21.22 -22.15
CA LEU A 196 3.62 22.20 -21.49
C LEU A 196 3.48 23.50 -22.30
N GLU A 197 2.27 23.75 -22.78
CA GLU A 197 1.89 25.05 -23.32
C GLU A 197 1.35 25.96 -22.21
N ARG A 198 2.19 26.88 -21.70
CA ARG A 198 1.73 27.89 -20.74
C ARG A 198 0.91 28.95 -21.46
N ARG A 199 -0.38 29.03 -21.16
CA ARG A 199 -1.27 30.09 -21.64
C ARG A 199 -1.58 31.07 -20.52
N PRO A 200 -1.47 32.39 -20.75
CA PRO A 200 -1.99 33.36 -19.80
C PRO A 200 -3.50 33.13 -19.66
N PHE A 201 -3.97 33.01 -18.43
CA PHE A 201 -5.40 33.04 -18.15
C PHE A 201 -5.84 34.49 -18.12
N ASP A 202 -6.55 34.91 -19.15
CA ASP A 202 -7.06 36.27 -19.27
C ASP A 202 -8.31 36.39 -18.39
N PHE A 203 -8.09 36.74 -17.12
CA PHE A 203 -9.18 36.96 -16.16
C PHE A 203 -9.80 38.33 -16.44
N ASP A 204 -10.92 38.33 -17.16
CA ASP A 204 -11.70 39.53 -17.38
C ASP A 204 -12.53 39.85 -16.12
N ALA A 205 -12.02 40.77 -15.29
CA ALA A 205 -12.68 41.25 -14.08
C ALA A 205 -13.81 42.27 -14.36
N SER A 206 -14.39 42.28 -15.58
CA SER A 206 -15.23 43.37 -16.08
C SER A 206 -16.65 43.43 -15.49
N ALA A 207 -17.11 42.41 -14.78
CA ALA A 207 -18.38 42.50 -14.05
C ALA A 207 -18.12 43.06 -12.64
N PRO A 208 -18.65 44.26 -12.30
CA PRO A 208 -18.75 44.63 -10.90
C PRO A 208 -19.56 43.54 -10.19
N ILE A 209 -18.94 42.88 -9.22
CA ILE A 209 -19.63 41.90 -8.39
C ILE A 209 -20.69 42.67 -7.61
N ASP A 210 -21.96 42.42 -7.90
CA ASP A 210 -23.04 42.85 -7.03
C ASP A 210 -22.94 42.03 -5.76
N TRP A 211 -22.39 42.66 -4.70
CA TRP A 211 -22.24 42.01 -3.41
C TRP A 211 -23.58 41.65 -2.77
N GLY A 212 -24.69 42.28 -3.18
CA GLY A 212 -26.04 41.88 -2.79
C GLY A 212 -26.42 40.54 -3.44
N GLU A 213 -26.29 40.43 -4.76
CA GLU A 213 -26.54 39.18 -5.49
C GLU A 213 -25.59 38.05 -5.03
N ALA A 214 -24.30 38.36 -4.83
CA ALA A 214 -23.34 37.39 -4.31
C ALA A 214 -23.70 36.96 -2.89
N ALA A 215 -24.11 37.89 -2.01
CA ALA A 215 -24.56 37.55 -0.67
C ALA A 215 -25.82 36.67 -0.69
N GLU A 216 -26.75 36.89 -1.63
CA GLU A 216 -27.90 36.01 -1.85
C GLU A 216 -27.47 34.62 -2.34
N GLN A 217 -26.52 34.52 -3.29
CA GLN A 217 -25.99 33.23 -3.76
C GLN A 217 -25.30 32.43 -2.64
N PHE A 218 -24.67 33.11 -1.70
CA PHE A 218 -24.06 32.50 -0.52
C PHE A 218 -25.02 32.36 0.66
N SER A 219 -26.20 32.96 0.60
CA SER A 219 -27.23 32.83 1.63
C SER A 219 -27.70 31.37 1.65
N GLY A 220 -27.49 30.69 2.77
CA GLY A 220 -27.76 29.25 2.89
C GLY A 220 -26.58 28.33 2.62
N LEU A 221 -25.34 28.84 2.47
CA LEU A 221 -24.18 27.97 2.63
C LEU A 221 -24.10 27.43 4.08
N PRO A 222 -23.78 26.14 4.26
CA PRO A 222 -23.53 25.60 5.59
C PRO A 222 -22.37 26.33 6.29
N ILE A 223 -22.62 26.82 7.50
CA ILE A 223 -21.59 27.36 8.40
C ILE A 223 -20.96 26.25 9.25
N TRP A 224 -21.67 25.13 9.41
CA TRP A 224 -21.17 23.94 10.08
C TRP A 224 -20.56 22.96 9.08
N GLY A 225 -19.37 22.45 9.39
CA GLY A 225 -18.68 21.46 8.56
C GLY A 225 -19.31 20.05 8.64
N SER A 226 -19.08 19.24 7.61
CA SER A 226 -19.44 17.81 7.56
C SER A 226 -18.24 16.89 7.70
N GLY A 227 -18.47 15.61 8.01
CA GLY A 227 -17.45 14.57 8.05
C GLY A 227 -17.06 14.14 9.47
N THR A 228 -15.99 13.36 9.57
CA THR A 228 -15.52 12.70 10.81
C THR A 228 -14.68 13.63 11.71
N GLY A 229 -14.17 14.74 11.16
CA GLY A 229 -13.38 15.75 11.89
C GLY A 229 -14.10 17.08 12.07
N ALA A 230 -15.41 17.14 11.80
CA ALA A 230 -16.17 18.39 11.92
C ALA A 230 -16.32 18.81 13.40
N PRO A 231 -16.10 20.09 13.76
CA PRO A 231 -16.32 20.58 15.13
C PRO A 231 -17.72 20.29 15.66
N LEU A 232 -18.72 20.28 14.75
CA LEU A 232 -20.11 19.94 15.07
C LEU A 232 -20.27 18.52 15.63
N LEU A 233 -19.45 17.56 15.17
CA LEU A 233 -19.48 16.19 15.66
C LEU A 233 -19.12 16.14 17.15
N THR A 234 -18.11 16.91 17.56
CA THR A 234 -17.73 17.05 18.98
C THR A 234 -18.88 17.61 19.80
N THR A 235 -19.56 18.65 19.31
CA THR A 235 -20.73 19.23 20.00
C THR A 235 -21.87 18.20 20.16
N TYR A 236 -22.15 17.40 19.12
CA TYR A 236 -23.16 16.34 19.23
C TYR A 236 -22.76 15.26 20.24
N ARG A 237 -21.50 14.85 20.27
CA ARG A 237 -20.99 13.90 21.26
C ARG A 237 -21.12 14.43 22.68
N GLU A 238 -20.77 15.69 22.92
CA GLU A 238 -20.83 16.29 24.25
C GLU A 238 -22.27 16.49 24.75
N VAL A 239 -23.17 16.96 23.87
CA VAL A 239 -24.51 17.40 24.28
C VAL A 239 -25.57 16.30 24.10
N GLU A 240 -25.45 15.49 23.04
CA GLU A 240 -26.52 14.60 22.60
C GLU A 240 -26.20 13.11 22.69
N ALA A 241 -24.96 12.69 22.98
CA ALA A 241 -24.67 11.29 23.28
C ALA A 241 -25.34 10.87 24.60
N ARG A 242 -25.25 11.75 25.62
CA ARG A 242 -25.81 11.64 27.00
C ARG A 242 -25.35 10.43 27.82
N PHE A 243 -24.98 9.32 27.19
CA PHE A 243 -24.49 8.09 27.82
C PHE A 243 -23.21 7.63 27.11
N GLN A 244 -22.30 6.98 27.84
CA GLN A 244 -21.00 6.54 27.31
C GLN A 244 -21.11 5.49 26.20
N TYR A 245 -22.19 4.71 26.17
CA TYR A 245 -22.44 3.70 25.14
C TYR A 245 -23.12 4.28 23.89
N TYR A 246 -23.34 5.60 23.81
CA TYR A 246 -23.78 6.24 22.58
C TYR A 246 -22.70 7.14 22.03
N ASP A 247 -22.53 7.12 20.72
CA ASP A 247 -21.61 7.99 20.02
C ASP A 247 -22.17 8.33 18.60
N PHE A 248 -21.48 9.19 17.88
CA PHE A 248 -21.75 9.60 16.51
C PHE A 248 -20.49 9.39 15.68
N ASP A 249 -20.59 8.68 14.56
CA ASP A 249 -19.44 8.46 13.65
C ASP A 249 -19.12 9.69 12.79
N ARG A 250 -20.17 10.33 12.26
CA ARG A 250 -20.04 11.40 11.27
C ARG A 250 -21.25 12.31 11.29
N VAL A 251 -21.04 13.55 10.88
CA VAL A 251 -22.12 14.47 10.51
C VAL A 251 -22.19 14.55 8.99
N SER A 252 -23.39 14.45 8.45
CA SER A 252 -23.67 14.66 7.03
C SER A 252 -24.53 15.90 6.85
N ILE A 253 -24.40 16.59 5.72
CA ILE A 253 -25.24 17.73 5.37
C ILE A 253 -26.12 17.29 4.21
N ASP A 254 -27.42 17.51 4.35
CA ASP A 254 -28.40 17.31 3.28
C ASP A 254 -29.35 18.51 3.23
N ARG A 255 -30.18 18.61 2.20
CA ARG A 255 -31.07 19.75 1.98
C ARG A 255 -32.53 19.31 2.03
N TYR A 256 -33.34 20.02 2.81
CA TYR A 256 -34.75 19.72 3.00
C TYR A 256 -35.61 20.90 2.55
N HIS A 257 -36.78 20.60 1.99
CA HIS A 257 -37.77 21.62 1.66
C HIS A 257 -38.51 22.06 2.92
N THR A 258 -38.60 23.37 3.11
CA THR A 258 -39.46 24.05 4.10
C THR A 258 -40.39 25.01 3.38
N ASP A 259 -41.35 25.60 4.10
CA ASP A 259 -42.27 26.60 3.55
C ASP A 259 -41.53 27.84 2.99
N ASP A 260 -40.34 28.13 3.54
CA ASP A 260 -39.51 29.27 3.18
C ASP A 260 -38.40 28.94 2.15
N GLY A 261 -38.32 27.67 1.69
CA GLY A 261 -37.38 27.24 0.65
C GLY A 261 -36.53 26.03 1.01
N LEU A 262 -35.40 25.85 0.33
CA LEU A 262 -34.51 24.71 0.53
C LEU A 262 -33.47 25.04 1.62
N VAL A 263 -33.50 24.30 2.72
CA VAL A 263 -32.66 24.55 3.91
C VAL A 263 -31.64 23.43 4.07
N PRO A 264 -30.34 23.73 4.23
CA PRO A 264 -29.36 22.71 4.55
C PRO A 264 -29.46 22.32 6.03
N VAL A 265 -29.51 21.02 6.27
CA VAL A 265 -29.63 20.39 7.59
C VAL A 265 -28.45 19.46 7.80
N THR A 266 -27.78 19.62 8.92
CA THR A 266 -26.81 18.65 9.41
C THR A 266 -27.54 17.54 10.15
N ILE A 267 -27.21 16.28 9.85
CA ILE A 267 -27.76 15.10 10.51
C ILE A 267 -26.64 14.14 10.92
N ALA A 268 -26.76 13.56 12.11
CA ALA A 268 -25.91 12.49 12.59
C ALA A 268 -26.77 11.39 13.22
N VAL A 269 -26.50 10.14 12.86
CA VAL A 269 -27.18 8.98 13.44
C VAL A 269 -26.44 8.57 14.70
N ARG A 270 -27.19 8.38 15.80
CA ARG A 270 -26.63 7.93 17.06
C ARG A 270 -26.45 6.41 16.99
N HIS A 271 -25.21 5.93 17.12
CA HIS A 271 -24.91 4.51 17.17
C HIS A 271 -24.61 4.07 18.61
N VAL A 272 -24.58 2.76 18.86
CA VAL A 272 -24.12 2.22 20.14
C VAL A 272 -22.63 1.90 20.03
N ASP A 273 -21.82 2.45 20.94
CA ASP A 273 -20.43 2.06 21.12
C ASP A 273 -20.34 0.94 22.17
N PRO A 274 -19.96 -0.30 21.77
CA PRO A 274 -19.85 -1.42 22.70
C PRO A 274 -18.86 -1.19 23.84
N THR A 275 -17.84 -0.33 23.64
CA THR A 275 -16.81 -0.03 24.65
C THR A 275 -17.35 0.78 25.83
N GLY A 276 -18.40 1.56 25.62
CA GLY A 276 -19.07 2.34 26.65
C GLY A 276 -20.16 1.60 27.43
N ILE A 277 -20.41 0.32 27.12
CA ILE A 277 -21.45 -0.48 27.81
C ILE A 277 -20.94 -0.93 29.20
N PRO A 278 -21.65 -0.59 30.29
CA PRO A 278 -21.33 -1.12 31.62
C PRO A 278 -21.51 -2.65 31.65
N ASP A 279 -20.49 -3.38 32.13
CA ASP A 279 -20.44 -4.85 32.18
C ASP A 279 -20.64 -5.50 30.79
N GLN A 280 -19.56 -5.57 30.01
CA GLN A 280 -19.54 -6.08 28.63
C GLN A 280 -19.68 -7.61 28.53
N ASN A 281 -20.69 -8.18 29.19
CA ASN A 281 -21.03 -9.58 29.07
C ASN A 281 -21.76 -9.86 27.74
N TRP A 282 -21.82 -11.14 27.36
CA TRP A 282 -22.44 -11.55 26.10
C TRP A 282 -23.90 -11.09 25.96
N GLN A 283 -24.66 -11.11 27.06
CA GLN A 283 -26.07 -10.69 27.08
C GLN A 283 -26.23 -9.18 26.81
N ASN A 284 -25.40 -8.33 27.41
CA ASN A 284 -25.43 -6.88 27.16
C ASN A 284 -24.97 -6.53 25.75
N LEU A 285 -24.03 -7.30 25.18
CA LEU A 285 -23.53 -7.08 23.81
C LEU A 285 -24.49 -7.57 22.71
N HIS A 286 -25.31 -8.59 22.98
CA HIS A 286 -26.07 -9.27 21.92
C HIS A 286 -27.58 -9.37 22.14
N LEU A 287 -28.10 -9.21 23.36
CA LEU A 287 -29.53 -9.43 23.67
C LEU A 287 -30.25 -8.21 24.24
N ARG A 288 -29.55 -7.32 24.92
CA ARG A 288 -30.20 -6.20 25.60
C ARG A 288 -30.55 -5.13 24.56
N GLU A 289 -31.83 -5.00 24.23
CA GLU A 289 -32.37 -4.10 23.19
C GLU A 289 -31.77 -2.68 23.24
N ARG A 290 -31.58 -2.11 24.44
CA ARG A 290 -30.96 -0.79 24.64
C ARG A 290 -29.54 -0.66 24.07
N TYR A 291 -28.81 -1.76 23.94
CA TYR A 291 -27.41 -1.79 23.50
C TYR A 291 -27.22 -2.45 22.12
N VAL A 292 -28.30 -2.93 21.50
CA VAL A 292 -28.24 -3.55 20.15
C VAL A 292 -29.00 -2.74 19.10
N ALA A 293 -29.81 -1.76 19.52
CA ALA A 293 -30.47 -0.82 18.63
C ALA A 293 -29.95 0.60 18.89
N GLY A 294 -29.43 1.26 17.84
CA GLY A 294 -29.16 2.69 17.87
C GLY A 294 -30.47 3.46 18.03
N LEU A 295 -30.51 4.38 19.00
CA LEU A 295 -31.71 5.17 19.28
C LEU A 295 -31.56 6.56 18.66
N GLY A 296 -32.04 6.67 17.43
CA GLY A 296 -32.40 7.93 16.79
C GLY A 296 -31.26 8.70 16.12
N ALA A 297 -31.61 9.88 15.63
CA ALA A 297 -30.70 10.82 15.02
C ALA A 297 -30.73 12.16 15.77
N VAL A 298 -29.75 13.00 15.47
CA VAL A 298 -29.67 14.38 15.90
C VAL A 298 -29.55 15.22 14.64
N ALA A 299 -30.27 16.33 14.60
CA ALA A 299 -30.23 17.26 13.48
C ALA A 299 -30.20 18.71 13.95
N SER A 300 -29.47 19.54 13.22
CA SER A 300 -29.46 21.00 13.38
C SER A 300 -29.45 21.69 12.03
N ALA A 301 -29.89 22.94 11.97
CA ALA A 301 -29.73 23.76 10.78
C ALA A 301 -28.23 23.95 10.48
N ALA A 302 -27.83 23.73 9.22
CA ALA A 302 -26.41 23.75 8.84
C ALA A 302 -25.89 25.18 8.61
N ASN A 303 -26.78 26.14 8.35
CA ASN A 303 -26.50 27.53 7.99
C ASN A 303 -26.81 28.53 9.10
N SER A 304 -27.29 28.09 10.27
CA SER A 304 -27.65 28.97 11.39
C SER A 304 -26.97 28.56 12.70
N ARG A 305 -26.96 29.50 13.66
CA ARG A 305 -26.46 29.31 15.01
C ARG A 305 -27.29 30.11 16.00
N THR A 306 -27.35 29.65 17.24
CA THR A 306 -27.98 30.40 18.34
C THR A 306 -27.14 31.63 18.71
N ALA A 307 -27.70 32.52 19.54
CA ALA A 307 -26.98 33.71 20.04
C ALA A 307 -25.70 33.35 20.82
N GLU A 308 -25.66 32.17 21.43
CA GLU A 308 -24.52 31.62 22.16
C GLU A 308 -23.50 30.91 21.24
N GLY A 309 -23.72 30.93 19.93
CA GLY A 309 -22.84 30.30 18.94
C GLY A 309 -22.99 28.79 18.84
N ARG A 310 -24.08 28.20 19.35
CA ARG A 310 -24.34 26.75 19.26
C ARG A 310 -25.13 26.39 18.00
N PRO A 311 -25.09 25.12 17.57
CA PRO A 311 -25.95 24.65 16.48
C PRO A 311 -27.42 24.80 16.85
N GLU A 312 -28.23 25.30 15.91
CA GLU A 312 -29.66 25.42 16.13
C GLU A 312 -30.34 24.07 15.90
N MET A 313 -30.70 23.40 16.99
CA MET A 313 -31.19 22.02 16.96
C MET A 313 -32.60 21.92 16.37
N LEU A 314 -32.77 21.02 15.42
CA LEU A 314 -34.05 20.62 14.81
C LEU A 314 -34.57 19.32 15.42
N LEU A 315 -33.66 18.39 15.73
CA LEU A 315 -33.94 17.10 16.33
C LEU A 315 -32.92 16.82 17.43
N ARG A 316 -33.38 16.56 18.65
CA ARG A 316 -32.52 16.30 19.81
C ARG A 316 -33.14 15.30 20.77
N GLY A 317 -32.34 14.73 21.67
CA GLY A 317 -32.83 13.93 22.78
C GLY A 317 -32.85 12.42 22.57
N LEU A 318 -33.32 11.74 23.62
CA LEU A 318 -33.43 10.30 23.80
C LEU A 318 -34.73 10.03 24.60
N PRO A 319 -35.86 9.70 23.95
CA PRO A 319 -36.05 9.56 22.50
C PRO A 319 -35.92 10.90 21.74
N PRO A 320 -35.67 10.90 20.42
CA PRO A 320 -35.57 12.11 19.62
C PRO A 320 -36.88 12.90 19.59
N GLU A 321 -36.79 14.21 19.79
CA GLU A 321 -37.90 15.16 19.75
C GLU A 321 -37.59 16.26 18.71
N THR A 322 -38.61 16.61 17.93
CA THR A 322 -38.54 17.71 16.96
C THR A 322 -38.75 19.06 17.64
N LEU A 323 -37.90 20.03 17.34
CA LEU A 323 -37.99 21.40 17.84
C LEU A 323 -38.49 22.36 16.76
N LYS A 324 -39.13 23.46 17.18
CA LYS A 324 -39.38 24.59 16.30
C LYS A 324 -38.08 25.39 16.13
N SER A 325 -37.73 25.69 14.89
CA SER A 325 -36.53 26.46 14.53
C SER A 325 -36.91 27.72 13.75
N SER A 326 -36.00 28.69 13.78
CA SER A 326 -36.01 29.90 12.96
C SER A 326 -36.00 29.64 11.46
N VAL A 327 -35.62 28.44 11.02
CA VAL A 327 -35.53 28.05 9.61
C VAL A 327 -36.78 27.30 9.10
N GLY A 328 -37.89 27.41 9.83
CA GLY A 328 -39.19 26.79 9.49
C GLY A 328 -39.37 25.36 10.00
N SER A 329 -40.54 24.78 9.75
CA SER A 329 -40.78 23.36 10.03
C SER A 329 -40.13 22.48 8.97
N VAL A 330 -39.05 21.79 9.34
CA VAL A 330 -38.44 20.76 8.50
C VAL A 330 -39.19 19.45 8.75
N PRO A 331 -39.74 18.78 7.71
CA PRO A 331 -40.42 17.50 7.86
C PRO A 331 -39.39 16.38 8.05
N LEU A 332 -38.75 16.36 9.22
CA LEU A 332 -37.88 15.27 9.67
C LEU A 332 -38.77 14.13 10.19
N GLN A 333 -39.43 13.42 9.27
CA GLN A 333 -40.12 12.18 9.62
C GLN A 333 -39.06 11.10 9.90
N LEU A 334 -38.94 10.71 11.16
CA LEU A 334 -38.21 9.52 11.57
C LEU A 334 -39.20 8.36 11.53
N ASP A 335 -39.27 7.65 10.41
CA ASP A 335 -39.90 6.33 10.34
C ASP A 335 -39.00 5.28 11.02
#